data_AF-A0A6H2FCB9-F1
#
_entry.id   AF-A0A6H2FCB9-F1
#
_cell.length_a   1.000
_cell.length_b   1.000
_cell.length_c   1.000
_cell.angle_alpha   90.00
_cell.angle_beta   90.00
_cell.angle_gamma   90.00
#
_symmetry.space_group_name_H-M   'P 1'
#
loop_
_entity.id
_entity.type
_entity.pdbx_description
1 polymer ?
#
loop_
_entity_poly.entity_id
_entity_poly.type
_entity_poly.pdbx_seq_one_letter_code
_entity_poly.pdbx_strand_id
1 'polypeptide(L)'
;MYYFLRKLYKIKIIRLIDLQFAYILTSKKHHVLMLVIALLSNAIGRGNICLPISKLNIKKIFKKHKEYLNFKIIKKIDNIKNWKKELLTYEIVSIGNKVTPIVIDNNCLYLYRMWREENIIVNYLIKNTIKINKFNDIKNIINFLFKKDDFLQKTAIFVALTHKFSIISGSPGTGKTSIISKLILSFIKFFTIPLKIKIAATTGKASNRLTESINNFFKKKPMNLINKEEKKNIPKKATTIHHLLKIQMFTKDSIFNKNNPLDVDILIIDEASMIDLGLMTIILEALPLKSTLILLGDDYQLTSVESGCIFKDLCYFKKFFFTSEYYSLLNIISQYQIKRKNNVQKFFFRNSITILKNNYRYKVKSGINKLANAIKNENIKKIEELLFSQKYNDIKYLNILNIKQYELMIQSFIIEYKKYFIYLNKNLNNKKKILYKFSHFQIMCAVKNGLFGTKKINSIIERELINKNIIQNKLLKNNWYIGRPIIITKNNDFLNLFNGDIGISYWDEYEKKIKVNFLLANDTCQTVSIENLPTYNIAYAITVHKAQGSEFKNTALILPNKFSFVLTKELIYTAVTRSKSKISIYSNISIFQKTIQSKIKRYSNIKKKIMNYKKYNY
;
A
#
# COMPACT_ATOMS: atom_id res chain seq x y z
N MET A 1 -24.35 -31.30 -4.12
CA MET A 1 -23.59 -30.02 -4.18
C MET A 1 -22.11 -30.15 -3.80
N TYR A 2 -21.72 -30.91 -2.77
CA TYR A 2 -20.30 -31.04 -2.38
C TYR A 2 -19.38 -31.52 -3.52
N TYR A 3 -19.81 -32.55 -4.27
CA TYR A 3 -19.09 -33.03 -5.46
C TYR A 3 -18.90 -31.95 -6.53
N PHE A 4 -19.90 -31.08 -6.72
CA PHE A 4 -19.81 -29.95 -7.62
C PHE A 4 -18.74 -28.95 -7.16
N LEU A 5 -18.72 -28.57 -5.88
CA LEU A 5 -17.67 -27.71 -5.33
C LEU A 5 -16.27 -28.36 -5.40
N ARG A 6 -16.16 -29.70 -5.24
CA ARG A 6 -14.89 -30.42 -5.49
C ARG A 6 -14.43 -30.26 -6.94
N LYS A 7 -15.33 -30.30 -7.93
CA LYS A 7 -14.99 -30.01 -9.32
C LYS A 7 -14.46 -28.58 -9.48
N LEU A 8 -15.11 -27.59 -8.87
CA LEU A 8 -14.64 -26.19 -8.88
C LEU A 8 -13.26 -26.00 -8.26
N TYR A 9 -12.96 -26.77 -7.20
CA TYR A 9 -11.64 -26.81 -6.59
C TYR A 9 -10.59 -27.41 -7.53
N LYS A 10 -10.89 -28.54 -8.19
CA LYS A 10 -9.96 -29.19 -9.16
C LYS A 10 -9.57 -28.24 -10.30
N ILE A 11 -10.49 -27.41 -10.78
CA ILE A 11 -10.23 -26.39 -11.82
C ILE A 11 -9.77 -25.03 -11.26
N LYS A 12 -9.41 -24.97 -9.96
CA LYS A 12 -8.84 -23.79 -9.28
C LYS A 12 -9.73 -22.53 -9.29
N ILE A 13 -11.06 -22.69 -9.36
CA ILE A 13 -12.00 -21.56 -9.23
C ILE A 13 -12.18 -21.14 -7.77
N ILE A 14 -12.24 -22.14 -6.87
CA ILE A 14 -12.27 -21.98 -5.42
C ILE A 14 -11.07 -22.70 -4.80
N ARG A 15 -10.73 -22.32 -3.57
CA ARG A 15 -9.65 -22.93 -2.77
C ARG A 15 -10.21 -24.08 -1.94
N LEU A 16 -9.32 -24.92 -1.41
CA LEU A 16 -9.71 -26.02 -0.52
C LEU A 16 -10.44 -25.50 0.73
N ILE A 17 -9.96 -24.39 1.30
CA ILE A 17 -10.61 -23.75 2.46
C ILE A 17 -12.04 -23.29 2.14
N ASP A 18 -12.32 -22.82 0.93
CA ASP A 18 -13.66 -22.36 0.54
C ASP A 18 -14.65 -23.54 0.50
N LEU A 19 -14.20 -24.69 0.00
CA LEU A 19 -14.95 -25.94 -0.03
C LEU A 19 -15.25 -26.45 1.39
N GLN A 20 -14.21 -26.60 2.22
CA GLN A 20 -14.34 -27.19 3.55
C GLN A 20 -15.17 -26.29 4.47
N PHE A 21 -14.93 -24.99 4.43
CA PHE A 21 -15.67 -24.01 5.22
C PHE A 21 -17.18 -24.05 4.90
N ALA A 22 -17.53 -24.13 3.62
CA ALA A 22 -18.93 -24.27 3.20
C ALA A 22 -19.56 -25.59 3.62
N TYR A 23 -18.80 -26.68 3.55
CA TYR A 23 -19.28 -28.00 3.91
C TYR A 23 -19.57 -28.13 5.40
N ILE A 24 -18.67 -27.61 6.25
CA ILE A 24 -18.81 -27.62 7.71
C ILE A 24 -20.00 -26.77 8.15
N LEU A 25 -20.10 -25.52 7.67
CA LEU A 25 -21.14 -24.60 8.12
C LEU A 25 -22.57 -25.00 7.71
N THR A 26 -22.72 -25.83 6.68
CA THR A 26 -24.06 -26.23 6.20
C THR A 26 -24.51 -27.59 6.73
N SER A 27 -23.72 -28.24 7.57
CA SER A 27 -23.99 -29.59 8.11
C SER A 27 -24.45 -30.58 7.05
N LYS A 28 -23.95 -30.43 5.81
CA LYS A 28 -24.28 -31.21 4.61
C LYS A 28 -25.73 -31.10 4.08
N LYS A 29 -26.63 -30.37 4.74
CA LYS A 29 -28.08 -30.35 4.42
C LYS A 29 -28.47 -29.25 3.41
N HIS A 30 -27.82 -28.09 3.42
CA HIS A 30 -28.28 -26.91 2.65
C HIS A 30 -27.44 -26.62 1.39
N HIS A 31 -27.88 -27.13 0.24
CA HIS A 31 -27.13 -27.02 -1.01
C HIS A 31 -26.96 -25.58 -1.54
N VAL A 32 -28.02 -24.75 -1.48
CA VAL A 32 -27.97 -23.34 -1.92
C VAL A 32 -26.97 -22.57 -1.06
N LEU A 33 -27.15 -22.66 0.26
CA LEU A 33 -26.29 -22.00 1.24
C LEU A 33 -24.82 -22.44 1.11
N MET A 34 -24.57 -23.73 0.85
CA MET A 34 -23.21 -24.25 0.70
C MET A 34 -22.48 -23.60 -0.50
N LEU A 35 -23.17 -23.40 -1.62
CA LEU A 35 -22.56 -22.66 -2.74
C LEU A 35 -22.31 -21.19 -2.38
N VAL A 36 -23.28 -20.54 -1.74
CA VAL A 36 -23.17 -19.12 -1.34
C VAL A 36 -21.98 -18.92 -0.38
N ILE A 37 -21.79 -19.80 0.60
CA ILE A 37 -20.66 -19.74 1.53
C ILE A 37 -19.33 -19.97 0.81
N ALA A 38 -19.26 -20.94 -0.10
CA ALA A 38 -18.04 -21.19 -0.87
C ALA A 38 -17.67 -19.96 -1.73
N LEU A 39 -18.66 -19.30 -2.35
CA LEU A 39 -18.46 -18.08 -3.12
C LEU A 39 -18.06 -16.89 -2.24
N LEU A 40 -18.69 -16.73 -1.08
CA LEU A 40 -18.35 -15.69 -0.11
C LEU A 40 -16.92 -15.87 0.42
N SER A 41 -16.56 -17.09 0.82
CA SER A 41 -15.21 -17.42 1.30
C SER A 41 -14.15 -17.18 0.22
N ASN A 42 -14.43 -17.57 -1.03
CA ASN A 42 -13.55 -17.29 -2.16
C ASN A 42 -13.44 -15.78 -2.46
N ALA A 43 -14.55 -15.03 -2.37
CA ALA A 43 -14.54 -13.59 -2.54
C ALA A 43 -13.64 -12.92 -1.49
N ILE A 44 -13.77 -13.32 -0.22
CA ILE A 44 -12.92 -12.81 0.88
C ILE A 44 -11.46 -13.24 0.68
N GLY A 45 -11.22 -14.47 0.23
CA GLY A 45 -9.90 -14.95 -0.15
C GLY A 45 -9.20 -14.16 -1.25
N ARG A 46 -9.97 -13.48 -2.10
CA ARG A 46 -9.49 -12.57 -3.15
C ARG A 46 -9.39 -11.12 -2.66
N GLY A 47 -9.59 -10.89 -1.37
CA GLY A 47 -9.47 -9.60 -0.69
C GLY A 47 -10.78 -8.79 -0.62
N ASN A 48 -11.94 -9.33 -0.99
CA ASN A 48 -13.20 -8.61 -0.81
C ASN A 48 -13.58 -8.58 0.69
N ILE A 49 -14.26 -7.53 1.14
CA ILE A 49 -14.82 -7.48 2.50
C ILE A 49 -16.16 -8.23 2.53
N CYS A 50 -16.92 -8.10 1.45
CA CYS A 50 -18.25 -8.69 1.30
C CYS A 50 -18.49 -9.23 -0.10
N LEU A 51 -19.58 -9.99 -0.28
CA LEU A 51 -20.05 -10.45 -1.58
C LEU A 51 -21.40 -9.79 -1.88
N PRO A 52 -21.49 -8.88 -2.88
CA PRO A 52 -22.78 -8.30 -3.27
C PRO A 52 -23.75 -9.38 -3.73
N ILE A 53 -24.99 -9.32 -3.25
CA ILE A 53 -26.04 -10.29 -3.60
C ILE A 53 -26.28 -10.34 -5.12
N SER A 54 -26.14 -9.20 -5.81
CA SER A 54 -26.23 -9.11 -7.27
C SER A 54 -25.18 -9.95 -8.02
N LYS A 55 -24.13 -10.43 -7.34
CA LYS A 55 -23.09 -11.29 -7.90
C LYS A 55 -23.40 -12.78 -7.76
N LEU A 56 -24.46 -13.17 -7.06
CA LEU A 56 -24.89 -14.57 -6.90
C LEU A 56 -25.58 -15.15 -8.15
N ASN A 57 -25.58 -14.44 -9.28
CA ASN A 57 -26.13 -14.94 -10.53
C ASN A 57 -25.22 -16.05 -11.12
N ILE A 58 -25.65 -17.31 -10.98
CA ILE A 58 -24.88 -18.50 -11.35
C ILE A 58 -24.57 -18.54 -12.85
N LYS A 59 -25.54 -18.19 -13.71
CA LYS A 59 -25.31 -18.10 -15.18
C LYS A 59 -24.15 -17.18 -15.53
N LYS A 60 -23.99 -16.06 -14.81
CA LYS A 60 -22.85 -15.15 -15.00
C LYS A 60 -21.55 -15.72 -14.44
N ILE A 61 -21.60 -16.39 -13.29
CA ILE A 61 -20.40 -16.99 -12.65
C ILE A 61 -19.80 -18.09 -13.53
N PHE A 62 -20.64 -18.97 -14.09
CA PHE A 62 -20.20 -20.13 -14.88
C PHE A 62 -20.37 -19.95 -16.39
N LYS A 63 -20.43 -18.71 -16.90
CA LYS A 63 -20.57 -18.43 -18.34
C LYS A 63 -19.51 -19.13 -19.20
N LYS A 64 -18.29 -19.33 -18.67
CA LYS A 64 -17.17 -20.02 -19.33
C LYS A 64 -17.13 -21.53 -19.13
N HIS A 65 -17.99 -22.07 -18.29
CA HIS A 65 -18.06 -23.50 -17.98
C HIS A 65 -19.52 -23.96 -18.06
N LYS A 66 -20.10 -23.84 -19.26
CA LYS A 66 -21.53 -24.11 -19.51
C LYS A 66 -21.94 -25.53 -19.14
N GLU A 67 -21.03 -26.49 -19.22
CA GLU A 67 -21.21 -27.89 -18.79
C GLU A 67 -21.76 -28.00 -17.35
N TYR A 68 -21.41 -27.05 -16.49
CA TYR A 68 -21.89 -27.02 -15.12
C TYR A 68 -23.29 -26.43 -14.95
N LEU A 69 -23.84 -25.71 -15.93
CA LEU A 69 -25.17 -25.09 -15.83
C LEU A 69 -26.31 -26.12 -15.90
N ASN A 70 -26.03 -27.34 -16.35
CA ASN A 70 -27.04 -28.39 -16.55
C ASN A 70 -27.43 -29.13 -15.25
N PHE A 71 -26.73 -28.91 -14.14
CA PHE A 71 -27.10 -29.54 -12.87
C PHE A 71 -28.47 -29.03 -12.37
N LYS A 72 -29.38 -29.95 -12.02
CA LYS A 72 -30.73 -29.63 -11.49
C LYS A 72 -30.71 -28.59 -10.35
N ILE A 73 -29.69 -28.66 -9.49
CA ILE A 73 -29.51 -27.73 -8.36
C ILE A 73 -29.21 -26.30 -8.83
N ILE A 74 -28.48 -26.13 -9.93
CA ILE A 74 -28.16 -24.80 -10.47
C ILE A 74 -29.41 -24.15 -11.06
N LYS A 75 -30.29 -24.93 -11.73
CA LYS A 75 -31.60 -24.43 -12.17
C LYS A 75 -32.47 -23.95 -11.01
N LYS A 76 -32.47 -24.68 -9.88
CA LYS A 76 -33.20 -24.26 -8.66
C LYS A 76 -32.67 -22.94 -8.10
N ILE A 77 -31.36 -22.74 -8.12
CA ILE A 77 -30.75 -21.51 -7.63
C ILE A 77 -30.99 -20.32 -8.57
N ASP A 78 -30.97 -20.55 -9.89
CA ASP A 78 -31.26 -19.50 -10.87
C ASP A 78 -32.70 -18.96 -10.76
N ASN A 79 -33.62 -19.74 -10.18
CA ASN A 79 -35.01 -19.33 -9.96
C ASN A 79 -35.20 -18.45 -8.70
N ILE A 80 -34.16 -18.26 -7.86
CA ILE A 80 -34.26 -17.44 -6.66
C ILE A 80 -34.36 -15.95 -7.05
N LYS A 81 -35.56 -15.37 -6.94
CA LYS A 81 -35.81 -13.94 -7.21
C LYS A 81 -35.33 -13.04 -6.06
N ASN A 82 -35.57 -13.45 -4.81
CA ASN A 82 -35.21 -12.67 -3.62
C ASN A 82 -34.24 -13.43 -2.73
N TRP A 83 -32.95 -13.27 -3.02
CA TRP A 83 -31.85 -13.84 -2.26
C TRP A 83 -31.86 -13.48 -0.79
N LYS A 84 -32.28 -12.27 -0.42
CA LYS A 84 -32.33 -11.86 1.00
C LYS A 84 -33.37 -12.68 1.75
N LYS A 85 -34.58 -12.82 1.19
CA LYS A 85 -35.65 -13.63 1.80
C LYS A 85 -35.25 -15.10 1.91
N GLU A 86 -34.69 -15.67 0.84
CA GLU A 86 -34.21 -17.07 0.83
C GLU A 86 -33.15 -17.30 1.91
N LEU A 87 -32.12 -16.46 1.97
CA LEU A 87 -31.00 -16.69 2.87
C LEU A 87 -31.34 -16.47 4.34
N LEU A 88 -32.30 -15.60 4.66
CA LEU A 88 -32.75 -15.37 6.03
C LEU A 88 -33.59 -16.53 6.60
N THR A 89 -33.98 -17.51 5.78
CA THR A 89 -34.61 -18.75 6.27
C THR A 89 -33.63 -19.65 7.03
N TYR A 90 -32.32 -19.46 6.84
CA TYR A 90 -31.29 -20.27 7.50
C TYR A 90 -30.86 -19.64 8.83
N GLU A 91 -30.81 -20.42 9.91
CA GLU A 91 -30.48 -19.95 11.26
C GLU A 91 -29.10 -19.28 11.38
N ILE A 92 -28.14 -19.74 10.56
CA ILE A 92 -26.75 -19.25 10.52
C ILE A 92 -26.58 -17.94 9.74
N VAL A 93 -27.68 -17.35 9.26
CA VAL A 93 -27.72 -16.06 8.55
C VAL A 93 -28.55 -15.08 9.37
N SER A 94 -28.07 -13.85 9.50
CA SER A 94 -28.84 -12.77 10.11
C SER A 94 -28.64 -11.45 9.38
N ILE A 95 -29.37 -10.42 9.82
CA ILE A 95 -29.16 -9.03 9.39
C ILE A 95 -28.20 -8.26 10.31
N GLY A 96 -27.45 -8.97 11.17
CA GLY A 96 -26.53 -8.37 12.15
C GLY A 96 -27.17 -8.08 13.51
N ASN A 97 -28.41 -8.51 13.73
CA ASN A 97 -29.11 -8.42 15.02
C ASN A 97 -28.69 -9.52 16.01
N LYS A 98 -28.09 -10.61 15.53
CA LYS A 98 -27.54 -11.70 16.35
C LYS A 98 -26.18 -12.14 15.80
N VAL A 99 -25.37 -12.78 16.65
CA VAL A 99 -24.07 -13.32 16.25
C VAL A 99 -24.31 -14.57 15.41
N THR A 100 -24.14 -14.46 14.09
CA THR A 100 -24.26 -15.56 13.14
C THR A 100 -23.07 -15.58 12.20
N PRO A 101 -22.60 -16.76 11.72
CA PRO A 101 -21.46 -16.86 10.81
C PRO A 101 -21.58 -15.95 9.57
N ILE A 102 -22.80 -15.78 9.06
CA ILE A 102 -23.10 -14.98 7.87
C ILE A 102 -24.01 -13.82 8.25
N VAL A 103 -23.71 -12.64 7.70
CA VAL A 103 -24.52 -11.43 7.87
C VAL A 103 -24.90 -10.85 6.52
N ILE A 104 -26.16 -10.45 6.38
CA ILE A 104 -26.66 -9.67 5.24
C ILE A 104 -26.81 -8.22 5.66
N ASP A 105 -26.08 -7.34 4.99
CA ASP A 105 -26.12 -5.90 5.24
C ASP A 105 -25.97 -5.13 3.92
N ASN A 106 -26.82 -4.13 3.68
CA ASN A 106 -26.81 -3.26 2.50
C ASN A 106 -26.65 -4.03 1.16
N ASN A 107 -27.45 -5.09 0.98
CA ASN A 107 -27.45 -6.00 -0.16
C ASN A 107 -26.11 -6.72 -0.42
N CYS A 108 -25.31 -6.94 0.62
CA CYS A 108 -24.09 -7.74 0.56
C CYS A 108 -24.08 -8.80 1.67
N LEU A 109 -23.42 -9.91 1.37
CA LEU A 109 -23.15 -11.01 2.31
C LEU A 109 -21.75 -10.83 2.91
N TYR A 110 -21.64 -11.12 4.19
CA TYR A 110 -20.40 -11.01 4.97
C TYR A 110 -20.17 -12.26 5.79
N LEU A 111 -18.91 -12.53 6.10
CA LEU A 111 -18.59 -13.25 7.34
C LEU A 111 -18.73 -12.28 8.51
N TYR A 112 -19.25 -12.76 9.64
CA TYR A 112 -19.50 -11.92 10.82
C TYR A 112 -18.33 -11.01 11.18
N ARG A 113 -17.11 -11.57 11.22
CA ARG A 113 -15.88 -10.84 11.51
C ARG A 113 -15.70 -9.64 10.59
N MET A 114 -15.82 -9.84 9.28
CA MET A 114 -15.64 -8.77 8.28
C MET A 114 -16.71 -7.68 8.42
N TRP A 115 -17.95 -8.07 8.71
CA TRP A 115 -19.04 -7.13 8.97
C TRP A 115 -18.79 -6.29 10.24
N ARG A 116 -18.33 -6.92 11.32
CA ARG A 116 -17.99 -6.26 12.58
C ARG A 116 -16.85 -5.26 12.40
N GLU A 117 -15.75 -5.70 11.79
CA GLU A 117 -14.58 -4.86 11.48
C GLU A 117 -14.97 -3.65 10.60
N GLU A 118 -15.79 -3.87 9.56
CA GLU A 118 -16.30 -2.79 8.71
C GLU A 118 -17.14 -1.77 9.51
N ASN A 119 -17.99 -2.24 10.42
CA ASN A 119 -18.83 -1.38 11.25
C ASN A 119 -18.04 -0.57 12.29
N ILE A 120 -16.99 -1.15 12.89
CA ILE A 120 -16.11 -0.43 13.81
C ILE A 120 -15.50 0.78 13.10
N ILE A 121 -14.97 0.58 11.89
CA ILE A 121 -14.38 1.64 11.08
C ILE A 121 -15.43 2.70 10.74
N VAL A 122 -16.57 2.29 10.20
CA VAL A 122 -17.64 3.22 9.81
C VAL A 122 -18.12 4.05 11.00
N ASN A 123 -18.35 3.43 12.16
CA ASN A 123 -18.79 4.10 13.37
C ASN A 123 -17.77 5.12 13.89
N TYR A 124 -16.47 4.78 13.83
CA TYR A 124 -15.41 5.72 14.20
C TYR A 124 -15.39 6.95 13.29
N LEU A 125 -15.45 6.73 11.97
CA LEU A 125 -15.39 7.81 10.97
C LEU A 125 -16.60 8.74 11.03
N ILE A 126 -17.77 8.20 11.34
CA ILE A 126 -19.00 8.97 11.49
C ILE A 126 -19.00 9.82 12.76
N LYS A 127 -18.42 9.32 13.85
CA LYS A 127 -18.23 10.06 15.11
C LYS A 127 -17.10 11.10 15.02
N ASN A 128 -16.47 11.27 13.86
CA ASN A 128 -15.47 12.30 13.62
C ASN A 128 -16.11 13.68 13.82
N THR A 129 -15.64 14.38 14.84
CA THR A 129 -16.15 15.71 15.22
C THR A 129 -15.22 16.78 14.66
N ILE A 130 -15.83 17.83 14.13
CA ILE A 130 -15.13 19.04 13.72
C ILE A 130 -14.96 19.89 14.98
N LYS A 131 -13.72 20.31 15.27
CA LYS A 131 -13.38 21.25 16.33
C LYS A 131 -12.71 22.46 15.69
N ILE A 132 -13.49 23.47 15.35
CA ILE A 132 -12.95 24.76 14.88
C ILE A 132 -12.86 25.68 16.11
N ASN A 133 -11.90 25.38 16.98
CA ASN A 133 -11.54 26.27 18.08
C ASN A 133 -10.25 26.99 17.69
N LYS A 134 -10.09 28.25 18.14
CA LYS A 134 -8.82 29.01 17.97
C LYS A 134 -8.39 29.17 16.50
N PHE A 135 -9.32 29.55 15.62
CA PHE A 135 -9.05 29.73 14.19
C PHE A 135 -7.90 30.72 13.90
N ASN A 136 -7.82 31.81 14.66
CA ASN A 136 -6.75 32.80 14.53
C ASN A 136 -5.37 32.21 14.83
N ASP A 137 -5.27 31.34 15.85
CA ASP A 137 -4.02 30.63 16.17
C ASP A 137 -3.60 29.72 15.02
N ILE A 138 -4.56 28.98 14.43
CA ILE A 138 -4.29 28.13 13.27
C ILE A 138 -3.79 28.96 12.08
N LYS A 139 -4.42 30.10 11.80
CA LYS A 139 -4.00 31.02 10.72
C LYS A 139 -2.57 31.52 10.94
N ASN A 140 -2.24 31.92 12.16
CA ASN A 140 -0.90 32.40 12.52
C ASN A 140 0.16 31.30 12.36
N ILE A 141 -0.13 30.08 12.83
CA ILE A 141 0.75 28.92 12.67
C ILE A 141 0.98 28.59 11.19
N ILE A 142 -0.06 28.62 10.37
CA ILE A 142 0.05 28.34 8.94
C ILE A 142 0.89 29.43 8.24
N ASN A 143 0.67 30.71 8.52
CA ASN A 143 1.47 31.79 7.94
C ASN A 143 2.95 31.68 8.34
N PHE A 144 3.22 31.29 9.58
CA PHE A 144 4.57 31.04 10.07
C PHE A 144 5.27 29.88 9.34
N LEU A 145 4.56 28.78 9.08
CA LEU A 145 5.14 27.56 8.49
C LEU A 145 5.41 27.66 6.98
N PHE A 146 4.71 28.55 6.27
CA PHE A 146 4.75 28.62 4.81
C PHE A 146 5.21 29.99 4.31
N LYS A 147 6.49 30.09 3.94
CA LYS A 147 7.06 31.27 3.26
C LYS A 147 6.61 31.44 1.80
N LYS A 148 6.14 30.36 1.17
CA LYS A 148 5.60 30.34 -0.21
C LYS A 148 4.18 29.83 -0.17
N ASP A 149 3.36 30.27 -1.11
CA ASP A 149 1.99 29.79 -1.22
C ASP A 149 1.93 28.34 -1.72
N ASP A 150 1.71 27.43 -0.77
CA ASP A 150 1.31 26.05 -1.02
C ASP A 150 -0.08 25.81 -0.45
N PHE A 151 -1.10 26.25 -1.20
CA PHE A 151 -2.51 26.14 -0.84
C PHE A 151 -2.90 24.74 -0.33
N LEU A 152 -2.41 23.68 -0.98
CA LEU A 152 -2.80 22.30 -0.66
C LEU A 152 -2.16 21.80 0.64
N GLN A 153 -0.89 22.13 0.89
CA GLN A 153 -0.27 21.81 2.17
C GLN A 153 -0.82 22.65 3.33
N LYS A 154 -1.14 23.95 3.10
CA LYS A 154 -1.85 24.79 4.09
C LYS A 154 -3.20 24.19 4.46
N THR A 155 -3.98 23.76 3.46
CA THR A 155 -5.27 23.08 3.63
C THR A 155 -5.13 21.78 4.42
N ALA A 156 -4.10 20.99 4.15
CA ALA A 156 -3.85 19.73 4.87
C ALA A 156 -3.55 19.93 6.36
N ILE A 157 -2.79 20.98 6.73
CA ILE A 157 -2.57 21.32 8.14
C ILE A 157 -3.84 21.83 8.81
N PHE A 158 -4.61 22.70 8.14
CA PHE A 158 -5.88 23.17 8.68
C PHE A 158 -6.86 22.02 8.96
N VAL A 159 -7.02 21.10 7.99
CA VAL A 159 -7.88 19.92 8.16
C VAL A 159 -7.40 19.02 9.29
N ALA A 160 -6.09 18.80 9.41
CA ALA A 160 -5.52 17.99 10.49
C ALA A 160 -5.73 18.60 11.89
N LEU A 161 -5.63 19.92 12.03
CA LEU A 161 -5.82 20.61 13.31
C LEU A 161 -7.29 20.67 13.76
N THR A 162 -8.23 20.59 12.82
CA THR A 162 -9.67 20.78 13.08
C THR A 162 -10.47 19.48 13.17
N HIS A 163 -9.88 18.34 12.79
CA HIS A 163 -10.56 17.04 12.78
C HIS A 163 -9.81 16.01 13.62
N LYS A 164 -10.55 15.17 14.36
CA LYS A 164 -9.95 14.01 15.05
C LYS A 164 -9.46 12.93 14.08
N PHE A 165 -10.06 12.83 12.91
CA PHE A 165 -9.61 11.95 11.86
C PHE A 165 -9.42 12.75 10.57
N SER A 166 -8.26 12.60 9.93
CA SER A 166 -8.00 13.20 8.62
C SER A 166 -7.17 12.30 7.70
N ILE A 167 -7.34 12.52 6.40
CA ILE A 167 -6.61 11.82 5.33
C ILE A 167 -5.90 12.85 4.46
N ILE A 168 -4.61 12.61 4.21
CA ILE A 168 -3.80 13.37 3.27
C ILE A 168 -3.35 12.43 2.15
N SER A 169 -4.03 12.52 1.01
CA SER A 169 -3.73 11.70 -0.16
C SER A 169 -2.82 12.46 -1.12
N GLY A 170 -1.81 11.79 -1.66
CA GLY A 170 -0.94 12.39 -2.68
C GLY A 170 -0.10 11.34 -3.39
N SER A 171 0.26 11.57 -4.65
CA SER A 171 1.17 10.66 -5.37
C SER A 171 2.61 10.77 -4.83
N PRO A 172 3.54 9.86 -5.17
CA PRO A 172 4.94 10.00 -4.81
C PRO A 172 5.52 11.32 -5.32
N GLY A 173 6.34 11.95 -4.49
CA GLY A 173 6.92 13.28 -4.78
C GLY A 173 6.03 14.48 -4.45
N THR A 174 4.80 14.29 -3.96
CA THR A 174 3.91 15.42 -3.59
C THR A 174 4.23 16.09 -2.25
N GLY A 175 5.30 15.66 -1.58
CA GLY A 175 5.70 16.23 -0.29
C GLY A 175 4.96 15.66 0.93
N LYS A 176 4.32 14.49 0.83
CA LYS A 176 3.67 13.81 1.97
C LYS A 176 4.60 13.67 3.19
N THR A 177 5.81 13.18 2.98
CA THR A 177 6.79 13.04 4.07
C THR A 177 7.27 14.39 4.61
N SER A 178 7.36 15.42 3.75
CA SER A 178 7.75 16.77 4.19
C SER A 178 6.67 17.51 4.97
N ILE A 179 5.38 17.25 4.70
CA ILE A 179 4.29 17.88 5.44
C ILE A 179 4.15 17.27 6.85
N ILE A 180 4.55 16.01 7.06
CA ILE A 180 4.53 15.39 8.39
C ILE A 180 5.33 16.22 9.40
N SER A 181 6.55 16.65 9.05
CA SER A 181 7.34 17.49 9.96
C SER A 181 6.66 18.83 10.28
N LYS A 182 5.99 19.43 9.29
CA LYS A 182 5.20 20.66 9.49
C LYS A 182 3.95 20.41 10.35
N LEU A 183 3.29 19.26 10.19
CA LEU A 183 2.14 18.86 11.01
C LEU A 183 2.56 18.72 12.48
N ILE A 184 3.65 18.01 12.75
CA ILE A 184 4.20 17.86 14.10
C ILE A 184 4.43 19.24 14.73
N LEU A 185 5.13 20.13 14.00
CA LEU A 185 5.40 21.48 14.48
C LEU A 185 4.10 22.29 14.68
N SER A 186 3.11 22.12 13.80
CA SER A 186 1.80 22.77 13.94
C SER A 186 1.09 22.36 15.21
N PHE A 187 1.08 21.06 15.53
CA PHE A 187 0.44 20.55 16.74
C PHE A 187 1.15 21.00 18.01
N ILE A 188 2.48 20.97 18.01
CA ILE A 188 3.30 21.45 19.13
C ILE A 188 3.03 22.93 19.41
N LYS A 189 2.86 23.75 18.37
CA LYS A 189 2.56 25.19 18.52
C LYS A 189 1.09 25.48 18.84
N PHE A 190 0.17 24.63 18.40
CA PHE A 190 -1.26 24.82 18.61
C PHE A 190 -1.70 24.46 20.04
N PHE A 191 -1.10 23.43 20.63
CA PHE A 191 -1.41 22.99 21.98
C PHE A 191 -0.38 23.51 22.98
N THR A 192 -0.87 24.09 24.07
CA THR A 192 -0.03 24.63 25.17
C THR A 192 0.38 23.55 26.18
N ILE A 193 -0.15 22.34 26.05
CA ILE A 193 0.08 21.20 26.95
C ILE A 193 1.05 20.23 26.26
N PRO A 194 1.94 19.52 26.99
CA PRO A 194 2.78 18.48 26.40
C PRO A 194 1.95 17.44 25.65
N LEU A 195 2.37 17.13 24.42
CA LEU A 195 1.70 16.20 23.53
C LEU A 195 2.52 14.94 23.31
N LYS A 196 1.87 13.79 23.39
CA LYS A 196 2.43 12.50 22.99
C LYS A 196 2.12 12.24 21.52
N ILE A 197 3.04 12.62 20.65
CA ILE A 197 2.94 12.39 19.20
C ILE A 197 3.66 11.09 18.84
N LYS A 198 2.96 10.15 18.20
CA LYS A 198 3.56 8.93 17.64
C LYS A 198 3.42 8.89 16.13
N ILE A 199 4.44 8.34 15.47
CA ILE A 199 4.50 8.24 14.02
C ILE A 199 4.75 6.79 13.64
N ALA A 200 3.95 6.30 12.71
CA ALA A 200 4.05 4.95 12.22
C ALA A 200 4.05 4.87 10.69
N ALA A 201 4.52 3.75 10.17
CA ALA A 201 4.34 3.37 8.78
C ALA A 201 4.04 1.88 8.66
N THR A 202 3.54 1.44 7.50
CA THR A 202 3.22 0.03 7.25
C THR A 202 4.44 -0.86 7.08
N THR A 203 5.60 -0.28 6.71
CA THR A 203 6.86 -1.02 6.48
C THR A 203 8.03 -0.36 7.21
N GLY A 204 9.03 -1.17 7.61
CA GLY A 204 10.23 -0.69 8.29
C GLY A 204 11.03 0.32 7.46
N LYS A 205 11.08 0.13 6.15
CA LYS A 205 11.67 1.08 5.21
C LYS A 205 11.00 2.44 5.22
N ALA A 206 9.67 2.46 5.23
CA ALA A 206 8.91 3.70 5.29
C ALA A 206 9.12 4.39 6.65
N SER A 207 9.11 3.65 7.76
CA SER A 207 9.39 4.24 9.09
C SER A 207 10.81 4.80 9.20
N ASN A 208 11.80 4.13 8.61
CA ASN A 208 13.18 4.62 8.57
C ASN A 208 13.29 5.93 7.80
N ARG A 209 12.66 6.02 6.62
CA ARG A 209 12.61 7.25 5.81
C ARG A 209 11.89 8.40 6.49
N LEU A 210 10.79 8.10 7.19
CA LEU A 210 10.08 9.09 8.01
C LEU A 210 11.00 9.65 9.10
N THR A 211 11.68 8.75 9.83
CA THR A 211 12.62 9.13 10.90
C THR A 211 13.72 10.04 10.37
N GLU A 212 14.34 9.68 9.23
CA GLU A 212 15.36 10.49 8.58
C GLU A 212 14.83 11.88 8.18
N SER A 213 13.65 11.95 7.55
CA SER A 213 13.03 13.21 7.12
C SER A 213 12.70 14.13 8.29
N ILE A 214 12.20 13.57 9.39
CA ILE A 214 11.87 14.32 10.62
C ILE A 214 13.15 14.88 11.22
N ASN A 215 14.16 14.03 11.44
CA ASN A 215 15.44 14.43 12.03
C ASN A 215 16.13 15.52 11.18
N ASN A 216 16.14 15.36 9.86
CA ASN A 216 16.73 16.35 8.96
C ASN A 216 15.99 17.69 8.96
N PHE A 217 14.65 17.67 9.10
CA PHE A 217 13.85 18.90 9.18
C PHE A 217 14.15 19.67 10.46
N PHE A 218 14.08 19.01 11.61
CA PHE A 218 14.30 19.65 12.91
C PHE A 218 15.77 20.02 13.18
N LYS A 219 16.74 19.39 12.50
CA LYS A 219 18.14 19.85 12.48
C LYS A 219 18.34 21.17 11.72
N LYS A 220 17.61 21.39 10.61
CA LYS A 220 17.88 22.48 9.65
C LYS A 220 17.04 23.74 9.84
N LYS A 221 15.83 23.66 10.40
CA LYS A 221 14.84 24.76 10.41
C LYS A 221 13.78 24.56 11.52
N PRO A 222 13.81 25.15 12.74
CA PRO A 222 14.81 25.96 13.46
C PRO A 222 14.96 25.57 14.97
N MET A 223 16.17 25.26 15.46
CA MET A 223 16.36 24.91 16.88
C MET A 223 16.16 26.09 17.87
N ASN A 224 16.12 27.33 17.35
CA ASN A 224 16.00 28.57 18.13
C ASN A 224 14.55 29.02 18.37
N LEU A 225 13.57 28.38 17.73
CA LEU A 225 12.15 28.76 17.79
C LEU A 225 11.29 27.71 18.51
N ILE A 226 11.92 26.61 18.94
CA ILE A 226 11.31 25.53 19.71
C ILE A 226 11.94 25.56 21.09
N ASN A 227 11.13 25.83 22.12
CA ASN A 227 11.64 25.89 23.49
C ASN A 227 12.02 24.48 24.00
N LYS A 228 12.70 24.40 25.16
CA LYS A 228 13.18 23.10 25.70
C LYS A 228 12.04 22.10 25.95
N GLU A 229 10.84 22.58 26.28
CA GLU A 229 9.67 21.74 26.57
C GLU A 229 9.04 21.21 25.29
N GLU A 230 8.83 22.05 24.28
CA GLU A 230 8.32 21.68 22.96
C GLU A 230 9.22 20.66 22.27
N LYS A 231 10.56 20.71 22.49
CA LYS A 231 11.49 19.70 21.98
C LYS A 231 11.20 18.30 22.53
N LYS A 232 10.65 18.16 23.73
CA LYS A 232 10.27 16.86 24.31
C LYS A 232 9.10 16.21 23.56
N ASN A 233 8.25 17.02 22.92
CA ASN A 233 7.10 16.54 22.14
C ASN A 233 7.48 16.07 20.73
N ILE A 234 8.72 16.31 20.27
CA ILE A 234 9.17 15.88 18.95
C ILE A 234 9.44 14.37 18.97
N PRO A 235 8.79 13.58 18.11
CA PRO A 235 9.01 12.14 18.06
C PRO A 235 10.43 11.83 17.55
N LYS A 236 11.19 11.06 18.34
CA LYS A 236 12.58 10.68 18.04
C LYS A 236 12.69 9.66 16.89
N LYS A 237 11.73 8.74 16.80
CA LYS A 237 11.69 7.69 15.76
C LYS A 237 10.25 7.41 15.32
N ALA A 238 10.09 7.09 14.05
CA ALA A 238 8.89 6.42 13.56
C ALA A 238 9.08 4.90 13.67
N THR A 239 8.01 4.17 13.92
CA THR A 239 8.02 2.69 14.00
C THR A 239 7.11 2.07 12.94
N THR A 240 7.16 0.74 12.79
CA THR A 240 6.09 0.07 12.05
C THR A 240 4.80 0.07 12.87
N ILE A 241 3.64 -0.05 12.21
CA ILE A 241 2.34 -0.20 12.91
C ILE A 241 2.35 -1.46 13.79
N HIS A 242 2.91 -2.57 13.27
CA HIS A 242 3.02 -3.83 14.00
C HIS A 242 3.81 -3.69 15.30
N HIS A 243 4.95 -2.99 15.25
CA HIS A 243 5.76 -2.72 16.43
C HIS A 243 5.06 -1.75 17.38
N LEU A 244 4.42 -0.68 16.85
CA LEU A 244 3.68 0.29 17.66
C LEU A 244 2.57 -0.38 18.49
N LEU A 245 1.81 -1.28 17.85
CA LEU A 245 0.68 -1.98 18.45
C LEU A 245 1.10 -3.30 19.14
N LYS A 246 2.39 -3.64 19.12
CA LYS A 246 2.92 -4.93 19.61
C LYS A 246 2.06 -6.12 19.13
N ILE A 247 1.77 -6.15 17.83
CA ILE A 247 0.96 -7.23 17.23
C ILE A 247 1.77 -8.52 17.24
N GLN A 248 1.22 -9.55 17.86
CA GLN A 248 1.82 -10.88 17.93
C GLN A 248 1.78 -11.56 16.55
N MET A 249 2.86 -12.25 16.20
CA MET A 249 3.05 -12.75 14.84
C MET A 249 2.12 -13.91 14.45
N PHE A 250 1.70 -14.74 15.43
CA PHE A 250 0.91 -15.95 15.17
C PHE A 250 -0.59 -15.75 15.40
N THR A 251 -0.96 -15.15 16.54
CA THR A 251 -2.35 -14.90 16.91
C THR A 251 -2.94 -13.70 16.17
N LYS A 252 -2.09 -12.78 15.70
CA LYS A 252 -2.47 -11.42 15.25
C LYS A 252 -3.14 -10.58 16.34
N ASP A 253 -3.06 -11.02 17.59
CA ASP A 253 -3.56 -10.25 18.72
C ASP A 253 -2.63 -9.07 18.99
N SER A 254 -3.22 -7.97 19.45
CA SER A 254 -2.49 -6.77 19.83
C SER A 254 -2.56 -6.58 21.34
N ILE A 255 -1.40 -6.26 21.93
CA ILE A 255 -1.32 -5.89 23.35
C ILE A 255 -2.12 -4.60 23.61
N PHE A 256 -2.15 -3.70 22.63
CA PHE A 256 -2.96 -2.48 22.71
C PHE A 256 -4.31 -2.71 22.06
N ASN A 257 -5.37 -2.39 22.79
CA ASN A 257 -6.74 -2.63 22.38
C ASN A 257 -7.67 -1.66 23.12
N LYS A 258 -8.98 -1.88 23.02
CA LYS A 258 -9.97 -1.00 23.64
C LYS A 258 -9.82 -0.90 25.17
N ASN A 259 -9.36 -1.96 25.82
CA ASN A 259 -9.20 -2.04 27.28
C ASN A 259 -7.81 -1.59 27.72
N ASN A 260 -6.83 -1.59 26.81
CA ASN A 260 -5.47 -1.11 27.03
C ASN A 260 -5.06 -0.18 25.86
N PRO A 261 -5.56 1.07 25.84
CA PRO A 261 -5.34 1.96 24.72
C PRO A 261 -3.87 2.43 24.66
N LEU A 262 -3.44 2.84 23.47
CA LEU A 262 -2.16 3.50 23.27
C LEU A 262 -2.10 4.80 24.06
N ASP A 263 -1.00 5.01 24.77
CA ASP A 263 -0.66 6.30 25.33
C ASP A 263 -0.18 7.25 24.21
N VAL A 264 -1.12 7.94 23.57
CA VAL A 264 -0.91 8.83 22.41
C VAL A 264 -2.03 9.86 22.29
N ASP A 265 -1.67 11.11 22.04
CA ASP A 265 -2.62 12.18 21.70
C ASP A 265 -2.81 12.30 20.20
N ILE A 266 -1.73 12.10 19.43
CA ILE A 266 -1.72 12.24 17.98
C ILE A 266 -0.97 11.08 17.35
N LEU A 267 -1.65 10.31 16.52
CA LEU A 267 -1.06 9.23 15.72
C LEU A 267 -1.05 9.61 14.24
N ILE A 268 0.15 9.68 13.67
CA ILE A 268 0.36 9.94 12.24
C ILE A 268 0.85 8.66 11.57
N ILE A 269 0.16 8.20 10.53
CA ILE A 269 0.52 6.96 9.81
C ILE A 269 0.78 7.26 8.33
N ASP A 270 2.01 7.00 7.85
CA ASP A 270 2.34 7.07 6.41
C ASP A 270 2.21 5.70 5.72
N GLU A 271 2.17 5.71 4.39
CA GLU A 271 1.93 4.54 3.54
C GLU A 271 0.63 3.79 3.93
N ALA A 272 -0.41 4.55 4.29
CA ALA A 272 -1.71 4.05 4.74
C ALA A 272 -2.49 3.31 3.64
N SER A 273 -2.08 3.42 2.38
CA SER A 273 -2.61 2.64 1.25
C SER A 273 -2.44 1.12 1.44
N MET A 274 -1.48 0.71 2.27
CA MET A 274 -1.20 -0.69 2.59
C MET A 274 -1.96 -1.21 3.83
N ILE A 275 -2.80 -0.39 4.48
CA ILE A 275 -3.60 -0.82 5.64
C ILE A 275 -4.84 -1.58 5.17
N ASP A 276 -4.99 -2.82 5.64
CA ASP A 276 -6.17 -3.67 5.42
C ASP A 276 -7.24 -3.51 6.51
N LEU A 277 -8.36 -4.23 6.34
CA LEU A 277 -9.51 -4.19 7.24
C LEU A 277 -9.16 -4.53 8.69
N GLY A 278 -8.41 -5.61 8.89
CA GLY A 278 -8.03 -6.08 10.22
C GLY A 278 -7.12 -5.09 10.91
N LEU A 279 -6.05 -4.63 10.23
CA LEU A 279 -5.08 -3.71 10.80
C LEU A 279 -5.71 -2.35 11.15
N MET A 280 -6.60 -1.82 10.30
CA MET A 280 -7.34 -0.60 10.63
C MET A 280 -8.19 -0.78 11.87
N THR A 281 -8.87 -1.93 12.00
CA THR A 281 -9.71 -2.21 13.18
C THR A 281 -8.85 -2.22 14.44
N ILE A 282 -7.71 -2.91 14.42
CA ILE A 282 -6.77 -2.96 15.55
C ILE A 282 -6.23 -1.57 15.89
N ILE A 283 -5.89 -0.74 14.89
CA ILE A 283 -5.49 0.66 15.11
C ILE A 283 -6.60 1.43 15.83
N LEU A 284 -7.85 1.36 15.35
CA LEU A 284 -8.96 2.12 15.90
C LEU A 284 -9.36 1.66 17.32
N GLU A 285 -9.32 0.35 17.58
CA GLU A 285 -9.59 -0.20 18.91
C GLU A 285 -8.49 0.20 19.91
N ALA A 286 -7.25 0.33 19.47
CA ALA A 286 -6.14 0.75 20.33
C ALA A 286 -6.04 2.28 20.55
N LEU A 287 -6.85 3.10 19.88
CA LEU A 287 -6.76 4.56 19.99
C LEU A 287 -7.63 5.12 21.13
N PRO A 288 -7.09 6.04 21.96
CA PRO A 288 -7.90 6.77 22.93
C PRO A 288 -9.00 7.60 22.26
N LEU A 289 -10.17 7.75 22.90
CA LEU A 289 -11.33 8.49 22.37
C LEU A 289 -11.05 9.97 22.06
N LYS A 290 -10.08 10.59 22.75
CA LYS A 290 -9.68 11.99 22.57
C LYS A 290 -8.56 12.18 21.54
N SER A 291 -7.91 11.09 21.11
CA SER A 291 -6.76 11.14 20.21
C SER A 291 -7.14 11.58 18.78
N THR A 292 -6.14 12.09 18.06
CA THR A 292 -6.22 12.47 16.66
C THR A 292 -5.47 11.47 15.79
N LEU A 293 -6.11 10.95 14.73
CA LEU A 293 -5.53 10.04 13.75
C LEU A 293 -5.39 10.72 12.39
N ILE A 294 -4.17 10.71 11.83
CA ILE A 294 -3.88 11.27 10.51
C ILE A 294 -3.29 10.18 9.62
N LEU A 295 -3.94 9.90 8.50
CA LEU A 295 -3.49 8.91 7.52
C LEU A 295 -2.92 9.59 6.28
N LEU A 296 -1.69 9.24 5.92
CA LEU A 296 -1.04 9.68 4.70
C LEU A 296 -0.83 8.50 3.75
N GLY A 297 -1.09 8.72 2.46
CA GLY A 297 -0.96 7.64 1.49
C GLY A 297 -1.25 8.06 0.06
N ASP A 298 -1.31 7.08 -0.82
CA ASP A 298 -1.66 7.25 -2.23
C ASP A 298 -2.75 6.26 -2.62
N ASP A 299 -3.91 6.78 -3.04
CA ASP A 299 -5.07 5.97 -3.38
C ASP A 299 -4.94 5.21 -4.72
N TYR A 300 -3.89 5.50 -5.51
CA TYR A 300 -3.57 4.81 -6.77
C TYR A 300 -2.45 3.77 -6.64
N GLN A 301 -1.76 3.72 -5.49
CA GLN A 301 -0.79 2.66 -5.24
C GLN A 301 -1.48 1.30 -5.03
N LEU A 302 -0.67 0.25 -5.16
CA LEU A 302 -1.02 -1.11 -4.77
C LEU A 302 -1.57 -1.11 -3.33
N THR A 303 -2.75 -1.69 -3.19
CA THR A 303 -3.45 -1.80 -1.91
C THR A 303 -2.87 -2.95 -1.08
N SER A 304 -3.27 -3.04 0.18
CA SER A 304 -2.92 -4.16 1.06
C SER A 304 -3.12 -5.54 0.40
N VAL A 305 -2.31 -6.52 0.78
CA VAL A 305 -2.44 -7.90 0.27
C VAL A 305 -3.67 -8.58 0.87
N GLU A 306 -3.98 -8.31 2.14
CA GLU A 306 -5.17 -8.82 2.83
C GLU A 306 -6.46 -8.10 2.39
N SER A 307 -7.59 -8.45 3.01
CA SER A 307 -8.92 -8.00 2.58
C SER A 307 -9.17 -6.52 2.83
N GLY A 308 -9.89 -5.91 1.88
CA GLY A 308 -10.30 -4.51 1.92
C GLY A 308 -9.36 -3.55 1.19
N CYS A 309 -9.90 -2.41 0.79
CA CYS A 309 -9.17 -1.29 0.21
C CYS A 309 -9.53 0.00 0.97
N ILE A 310 -9.39 0.01 2.30
CA ILE A 310 -9.96 1.08 3.13
C ILE A 310 -9.49 2.45 2.68
N PHE A 311 -8.19 2.67 2.55
CA PHE A 311 -7.66 3.99 2.18
C PHE A 311 -8.25 4.48 0.84
N LYS A 312 -8.31 3.61 -0.17
CA LYS A 312 -8.90 3.93 -1.47
C LYS A 312 -10.42 4.14 -1.38
N ASP A 313 -11.11 3.40 -0.51
CA ASP A 313 -12.53 3.55 -0.29
C ASP A 313 -12.88 4.87 0.40
N LEU A 314 -12.07 5.30 1.37
CA LEU A 314 -12.20 6.59 2.03
C LEU A 314 -11.82 7.74 1.09
N CYS A 315 -10.74 7.59 0.32
CA CYS A 315 -10.34 8.55 -0.71
C CYS A 315 -11.35 8.70 -1.85
N TYR A 316 -12.40 7.88 -1.94
CA TYR A 316 -13.49 8.12 -2.88
C TYR A 316 -14.18 9.47 -2.64
N PHE A 317 -14.33 9.87 -1.38
CA PHE A 317 -15.03 11.10 -1.00
C PHE A 317 -14.31 12.38 -1.41
N LYS A 318 -13.03 12.28 -1.80
CA LYS A 318 -12.24 13.39 -2.36
C LYS A 318 -12.82 13.96 -3.66
N LYS A 319 -13.70 13.21 -4.33
CA LYS A 319 -14.44 13.68 -5.51
C LYS A 319 -15.46 14.76 -5.16
N PHE A 320 -15.89 14.79 -3.90
CA PHE A 320 -16.75 15.83 -3.39
C PHE A 320 -15.87 16.97 -2.87
N PHE A 321 -16.23 18.18 -3.25
CA PHE A 321 -15.62 19.41 -2.74
C PHE A 321 -15.93 19.58 -1.25
N PHE A 322 -15.16 20.42 -0.54
CA PHE A 322 -15.48 20.83 0.83
C PHE A 322 -16.89 21.45 0.93
N THR A 323 -17.46 21.50 2.14
CA THR A 323 -18.70 22.27 2.38
C THR A 323 -18.45 23.76 2.13
N SER A 324 -19.51 24.52 1.82
CA SER A 324 -19.43 25.98 1.57
C SER A 324 -18.82 26.74 2.75
N GLU A 325 -19.25 26.41 3.97
CA GLU A 325 -18.73 26.95 5.24
C GLU A 325 -17.22 26.71 5.38
N TYR A 326 -16.77 25.50 5.05
CA TYR A 326 -15.37 25.12 5.18
C TYR A 326 -14.50 25.77 4.10
N TYR A 327 -15.07 26.02 2.92
CA TYR A 327 -14.41 26.81 1.88
C TYR A 327 -14.18 28.27 2.28
N SER A 328 -15.14 28.92 2.94
CA SER A 328 -14.91 30.28 3.45
C SER A 328 -13.74 30.32 4.42
N LEU A 329 -13.66 29.37 5.35
CA LEU A 329 -12.55 29.26 6.30
C LEU A 329 -11.21 29.02 5.59
N LEU A 330 -11.19 28.12 4.60
CA LEU A 330 -9.99 27.84 3.81
C LEU A 330 -9.52 29.05 3.01
N ASN A 331 -10.43 29.80 2.38
CA ASN A 331 -10.09 31.01 1.62
C ASN A 331 -9.41 32.06 2.52
N ILE A 332 -9.88 32.22 3.77
CA ILE A 332 -9.30 33.14 4.74
C ILE A 332 -7.89 32.71 5.16
N ILE A 333 -7.66 31.41 5.37
CA ILE A 333 -6.35 30.87 5.76
C ILE A 333 -5.37 30.92 4.60
N SER A 334 -5.83 30.60 3.40
CA SER A 334 -4.95 30.38 2.27
C SER A 334 -4.72 31.61 1.41
N GLN A 335 -5.43 32.72 1.67
CA GLN A 335 -5.42 33.94 0.86
C GLN A 335 -5.71 33.66 -0.63
N TYR A 336 -6.52 32.63 -0.93
CA TYR A 336 -6.79 32.17 -2.28
C TYR A 336 -8.29 32.12 -2.52
N GLN A 337 -8.79 32.69 -3.62
CA GLN A 337 -10.21 32.60 -3.98
C GLN A 337 -10.49 31.28 -4.70
N ILE A 338 -11.04 30.31 -3.98
CA ILE A 338 -11.51 29.07 -4.58
C ILE A 338 -12.90 29.30 -5.19
N LYS A 339 -13.07 29.05 -6.50
CA LYS A 339 -14.39 29.08 -7.14
C LYS A 339 -15.31 28.03 -6.52
N ARG A 340 -16.40 28.48 -5.88
CA ARG A 340 -17.46 27.61 -5.34
C ARG A 340 -18.07 26.78 -6.47
N LYS A 341 -18.27 25.49 -6.25
CA LYS A 341 -19.19 24.66 -7.05
C LYS A 341 -20.32 24.23 -6.14
N ASN A 342 -21.54 24.62 -6.50
CA ASN A 342 -22.77 24.25 -5.78
C ASN A 342 -22.94 22.74 -5.82
N ASN A 343 -22.55 22.05 -4.75
CA ASN A 343 -22.87 20.65 -4.55
C ASN A 343 -23.62 20.49 -3.22
N VAL A 344 -24.90 20.16 -3.34
CA VAL A 344 -25.93 20.09 -2.29
C VAL A 344 -25.75 18.91 -1.33
N GLN A 345 -24.76 18.03 -1.57
CA GLN A 345 -24.61 16.79 -0.78
C GLN A 345 -23.93 17.04 0.59
N LYS A 346 -24.68 16.84 1.68
CA LYS A 346 -24.30 17.04 3.09
C LYS A 346 -23.47 15.88 3.68
N PHE A 347 -22.37 15.47 3.05
CA PHE A 347 -21.47 14.48 3.66
C PHE A 347 -20.37 15.18 4.47
N PHE A 348 -20.40 15.08 5.80
CA PHE A 348 -19.39 15.72 6.67
C PHE A 348 -17.98 15.13 6.50
N PHE A 349 -17.89 13.82 6.20
CA PHE A 349 -16.63 13.12 6.04
C PHE A 349 -15.72 13.71 4.95
N ARG A 350 -16.27 14.39 3.93
CA ARG A 350 -15.47 15.00 2.85
C ARG A 350 -14.53 16.10 3.34
N ASN A 351 -14.85 16.77 4.45
CA ASN A 351 -14.01 17.83 5.02
C ASN A 351 -12.74 17.30 5.69
N SER A 352 -12.70 16.01 6.03
CA SER A 352 -11.51 15.36 6.60
C SER A 352 -10.48 14.91 5.56
N ILE A 353 -10.69 15.15 4.27
CA ILE A 353 -9.83 14.62 3.20
C ILE A 353 -9.17 15.75 2.42
N THR A 354 -7.85 15.69 2.30
CA THR A 354 -7.05 16.62 1.51
C THR A 354 -6.24 15.89 0.44
N ILE A 355 -6.02 16.56 -0.69
CA ILE A 355 -5.26 16.00 -1.82
C ILE A 355 -4.07 16.91 -2.13
N LEU A 356 -2.86 16.36 -2.02
CA LEU A 356 -1.65 17.01 -2.51
C LEU A 356 -1.46 16.69 -3.99
N LYS A 357 -1.37 17.72 -4.84
CA LYS A 357 -1.23 17.57 -6.30
C LYS A 357 0.13 18.03 -6.83
N ASN A 358 0.78 18.97 -6.15
CA ASN A 358 2.05 19.55 -6.59
C ASN A 358 3.16 18.50 -6.46
N ASN A 359 3.76 18.09 -7.57
CA ASN A 359 4.84 17.10 -7.57
C ASN A 359 6.19 17.80 -7.56
N TYR A 360 6.91 17.69 -6.44
CA TYR A 360 8.23 18.29 -6.23
C TYR A 360 9.39 17.39 -6.68
N ARG A 361 9.11 16.10 -6.96
CA ARG A 361 10.14 15.09 -7.29
C ARG A 361 10.54 15.10 -8.76
N TYR A 362 9.59 15.35 -9.66
CA TYR A 362 9.85 15.37 -11.10
C TYR A 362 9.70 16.78 -11.64
N LYS A 363 10.56 17.15 -12.60
CA LYS A 363 10.30 18.34 -13.43
C LYS A 363 8.94 18.15 -14.14
N VAL A 364 8.17 19.21 -14.31
CA VAL A 364 6.83 19.19 -14.95
C VAL A 364 6.85 18.49 -16.32
N LYS A 365 7.99 18.54 -17.03
CA LYS A 365 8.20 17.93 -18.35
C LYS A 365 8.64 16.44 -18.33
N SER A 366 8.85 15.81 -17.17
CA SER A 366 9.28 14.40 -17.09
C SER A 366 8.27 13.44 -17.72
N GLY A 367 8.76 12.51 -18.54
CA GLY A 367 7.98 11.44 -19.13
C GLY A 367 7.37 10.55 -18.06
N ILE A 368 8.12 10.20 -17.00
CA ILE A 368 7.63 9.36 -15.89
C ILE A 368 6.36 9.94 -15.26
N ASN A 369 6.34 11.24 -14.99
CA ASN A 369 5.16 11.90 -14.42
C ASN A 369 3.98 11.89 -15.40
N LYS A 370 4.22 12.14 -16.70
CA LYS A 370 3.18 12.06 -17.73
C LYS A 370 2.63 10.64 -17.86
N LEU A 371 3.49 9.63 -17.82
CA LEU A 371 3.12 8.21 -17.90
C LEU A 371 2.32 7.78 -16.68
N ALA A 372 2.76 8.13 -15.47
CA ALA A 372 2.02 7.85 -14.25
C ALA A 372 0.61 8.47 -14.27
N ASN A 373 0.48 9.72 -14.74
CA ASN A 373 -0.81 10.39 -14.91
C ASN A 373 -1.68 9.77 -16.02
N ALA A 374 -1.08 9.34 -17.13
CA ALA A 374 -1.79 8.68 -18.21
C ALA A 374 -2.33 7.30 -17.76
N ILE A 375 -1.52 6.52 -17.02
CA ILE A 375 -1.95 5.27 -16.37
C ILE A 375 -3.08 5.55 -15.38
N LYS A 376 -2.93 6.55 -14.51
CA LYS A 376 -3.96 6.94 -13.54
C LYS A 376 -5.32 7.17 -14.21
N ASN A 377 -5.33 7.89 -15.33
CA ASN A 377 -6.51 8.26 -16.09
C ASN A 377 -6.95 7.23 -17.13
N GLU A 378 -6.26 6.09 -17.24
CA GLU A 378 -6.55 5.03 -18.23
C GLU A 378 -6.54 5.52 -19.69
N ASN A 379 -5.73 6.54 -19.98
CA ASN A 379 -5.63 7.08 -21.33
C ASN A 379 -4.65 6.24 -22.17
N ILE A 380 -5.15 5.15 -22.75
CA ILE A 380 -4.36 4.17 -23.51
C ILE A 380 -3.61 4.83 -24.68
N LYS A 381 -4.28 5.69 -25.46
CA LYS A 381 -3.66 6.41 -26.59
C LYS A 381 -2.44 7.22 -26.15
N LYS A 382 -2.58 8.00 -25.07
CA LYS A 382 -1.47 8.78 -24.52
C LYS A 382 -0.37 7.91 -23.93
N ILE A 383 -0.71 6.78 -23.34
CA ILE A 383 0.28 5.82 -22.81
C ILE A 383 1.11 5.26 -23.96
N GLU A 384 0.49 4.83 -25.04
CA GLU A 384 1.18 4.32 -26.23
C GLU A 384 2.07 5.38 -26.86
N GLU A 385 1.56 6.60 -27.01
CA GLU A 385 2.36 7.74 -27.48
C GLU A 385 3.61 7.92 -26.60
N LEU A 386 3.47 7.90 -25.27
CA LEU A 386 4.59 8.05 -24.33
C LEU A 386 5.59 6.90 -24.37
N LEU A 387 5.13 5.66 -24.64
CA LEU A 387 6.00 4.48 -24.69
C LEU A 387 6.72 4.35 -26.03
N PHE A 388 6.07 4.71 -27.14
CA PHE A 388 6.59 4.49 -28.50
C PHE A 388 7.27 5.69 -29.13
N SER A 389 6.89 6.92 -28.75
CA SER A 389 7.40 8.13 -29.43
C SER A 389 8.90 8.38 -29.23
N GLN A 390 9.54 7.70 -28.27
CA GLN A 390 10.94 7.92 -27.86
C GLN A 390 11.30 9.38 -27.52
N LYS A 391 10.30 10.28 -27.44
CA LYS A 391 10.47 11.72 -27.12
C LYS A 391 11.02 11.97 -25.72
N TYR A 392 11.01 10.96 -24.85
CA TYR A 392 11.32 11.08 -23.43
C TYR A 392 12.50 10.20 -23.04
N ASN A 393 13.64 10.82 -22.73
CA ASN A 393 14.88 10.12 -22.35
C ASN A 393 14.78 9.39 -20.99
N ASP A 394 13.71 9.63 -20.23
CA ASP A 394 13.40 9.01 -18.95
C ASP A 394 12.47 7.79 -19.04
N ILE A 395 11.96 7.45 -20.23
CA ILE A 395 11.15 6.25 -20.48
C ILE A 395 11.79 5.41 -21.58
N LYS A 396 11.99 4.12 -21.31
CA LYS A 396 12.34 3.12 -22.32
C LYS A 396 11.28 2.03 -22.31
N TYR A 397 10.76 1.66 -23.48
CA TYR A 397 9.86 0.54 -23.64
C TYR A 397 10.47 -0.49 -24.58
N LEU A 398 10.38 -1.77 -24.23
CA LEU A 398 10.76 -2.87 -25.10
C LEU A 398 9.62 -3.90 -25.13
N ASN A 399 9.07 -4.10 -26.34
CA ASN A 399 8.00 -5.07 -26.56
C ASN A 399 8.59 -6.49 -26.53
N ILE A 400 8.09 -7.37 -25.65
CA ILE A 400 8.56 -8.76 -25.54
C ILE A 400 7.55 -9.70 -26.19
N LEU A 401 7.87 -10.14 -27.40
CA LEU A 401 7.09 -11.06 -28.24
C LEU A 401 7.79 -12.41 -28.42
N ASN A 402 9.13 -12.43 -28.43
CA ASN A 402 9.93 -13.63 -28.70
C ASN A 402 11.15 -13.76 -27.77
N ILE A 403 11.88 -14.87 -27.94
CA ILE A 403 13.06 -15.21 -27.14
C ILE A 403 14.19 -14.19 -27.34
N LYS A 404 14.46 -13.75 -28.58
CA LYS A 404 15.50 -12.75 -28.88
C LYS A 404 15.30 -11.46 -28.07
N GLN A 405 14.07 -10.96 -27.97
CA GLN A 405 13.75 -9.76 -27.19
C GLN A 405 13.88 -10.01 -25.68
N TYR A 406 13.55 -11.22 -25.21
CA TYR A 406 13.77 -11.61 -23.82
C TYR A 406 15.28 -11.64 -23.49
N GLU A 407 16.12 -12.14 -24.40
CA GLU A 407 17.57 -12.14 -24.24
C GLU A 407 18.15 -10.73 -24.22
N LEU A 408 17.70 -9.84 -25.12
CA LEU A 408 18.07 -8.41 -25.10
C LEU A 408 17.70 -7.73 -23.77
N MET A 409 16.54 -8.07 -23.21
CA MET A 409 16.16 -7.62 -21.86
C MET A 409 17.17 -8.08 -20.82
N ILE A 410 17.51 -9.38 -20.78
CA ILE A 410 18.49 -9.92 -19.83
C ILE A 410 19.86 -9.25 -20.01
N GLN A 411 20.36 -9.14 -21.24
CA GLN A 411 21.63 -8.49 -21.55
C GLN A 411 21.66 -7.05 -21.03
N SER A 412 20.56 -6.29 -21.17
CA SER A 412 20.47 -4.93 -20.64
C SER A 412 20.62 -4.87 -19.12
N PHE A 413 20.14 -5.88 -18.38
CA PHE A 413 20.32 -5.98 -16.93
C PHE A 413 21.77 -6.31 -16.55
N ILE A 414 22.40 -7.21 -17.30
CA ILE A 414 23.81 -7.58 -17.07
C ILE A 414 24.71 -6.37 -17.27
N ILE A 415 24.45 -5.52 -18.26
CA ILE A 415 25.21 -4.28 -18.49
C ILE A 415 25.10 -3.35 -17.27
N GLU A 416 23.90 -3.16 -16.71
CA GLU A 416 23.71 -2.30 -15.54
C GLU A 416 24.39 -2.87 -14.29
N TYR A 417 24.26 -4.18 -14.03
CA TYR A 417 24.93 -4.79 -12.88
C TYR A 417 26.45 -4.91 -13.06
N LYS A 418 26.96 -5.03 -14.29
CA LYS A 418 28.41 -4.94 -14.56
C LYS A 418 28.96 -3.60 -14.08
N LYS A 419 28.27 -2.48 -14.33
CA LYS A 419 28.68 -1.15 -13.83
C LYS A 419 28.71 -1.09 -12.30
N TYR A 420 27.80 -1.79 -11.63
CA TYR A 420 27.80 -1.92 -10.18
C TYR A 420 29.01 -2.73 -9.68
N PHE A 421 29.29 -3.89 -10.27
CA PHE A 421 30.44 -4.71 -9.87
C PHE A 421 31.79 -4.04 -10.14
N ILE A 422 31.93 -3.31 -11.27
CA ILE A 422 33.12 -2.49 -11.53
C ILE A 422 33.30 -1.44 -10.44
N TYR A 423 32.21 -0.77 -10.02
CA TYR A 423 32.28 0.21 -8.93
C TYR A 423 32.62 -0.44 -7.59
N LEU A 424 32.04 -1.61 -7.31
CA LEU A 424 32.29 -2.37 -6.09
C LEU A 424 33.76 -2.76 -5.98
N ASN A 425 34.35 -3.32 -7.04
CA ASN A 425 35.75 -3.76 -7.03
C ASN A 425 36.73 -2.58 -6.82
N LYS A 426 36.37 -1.37 -7.28
CA LYS A 426 37.14 -0.15 -7.04
C LYS A 426 36.95 0.47 -5.64
N ASN A 427 35.93 0.05 -4.88
CA ASN A 427 35.52 0.72 -3.64
C ASN A 427 35.23 -0.28 -2.49
N LEU A 428 35.92 -1.42 -2.44
CA LEU A 428 35.67 -2.51 -1.48
C LEU A 428 35.59 -2.03 -0.03
N ASN A 429 36.39 -1.02 0.34
CA ASN A 429 36.45 -0.50 1.71
C ASN A 429 35.27 0.42 2.08
N ASN A 430 34.47 0.90 1.12
CA ASN A 430 33.40 1.86 1.38
C ASN A 430 31.99 1.24 1.26
N LYS A 431 31.62 0.51 2.32
CA LYS A 431 30.35 -0.20 2.50
C LYS A 431 29.12 0.66 2.12
N LYS A 432 29.09 1.90 2.61
CA LYS A 432 28.00 2.85 2.41
C LYS A 432 27.86 3.27 0.94
N LYS A 433 28.96 3.66 0.29
CA LYS A 433 28.94 4.04 -1.13
C LYS A 433 28.49 2.88 -2.03
N ILE A 434 28.86 1.64 -1.70
CA ILE A 434 28.42 0.44 -2.42
C ILE A 434 26.90 0.26 -2.32
N LEU A 435 26.34 0.34 -1.11
CA LEU A 435 24.88 0.28 -0.88
C LEU A 435 24.14 1.36 -1.66
N TYR A 436 24.65 2.60 -1.63
CA TYR A 436 24.11 3.68 -2.44
C TYR A 436 24.20 3.38 -3.93
N LYS A 437 25.34 2.90 -4.42
CA LYS A 437 25.53 2.55 -5.84
C LYS A 437 24.54 1.48 -6.28
N PHE A 438 24.31 0.45 -5.48
CA PHE A 438 23.32 -0.59 -5.79
C PHE A 438 21.90 -0.01 -5.91
N SER A 439 21.51 0.90 -5.00
CA SER A 439 20.19 1.56 -5.05
C SER A 439 19.94 2.42 -6.32
N HIS A 440 20.94 2.62 -7.17
CA HIS A 440 20.79 3.34 -8.43
C HIS A 440 19.98 2.58 -9.47
N PHE A 441 19.93 1.24 -9.43
CA PHE A 441 19.19 0.44 -10.40
C PHE A 441 18.49 -0.73 -9.71
N GLN A 442 17.21 -0.92 -9.99
CA GLN A 442 16.45 -2.05 -9.44
C GLN A 442 15.49 -2.64 -10.48
N ILE A 443 15.51 -3.97 -10.59
CA ILE A 443 14.53 -4.73 -11.38
C ILE A 443 13.31 -5.04 -10.50
N MET A 444 12.12 -4.79 -11.06
CA MET A 444 10.82 -5.02 -10.45
C MET A 444 10.00 -5.99 -11.31
N CYS A 445 9.72 -7.18 -10.79
CA CYS A 445 8.86 -8.17 -11.44
C CYS A 445 7.42 -8.06 -10.91
N ALA A 446 6.43 -8.25 -11.78
CA ALA A 446 5.04 -8.35 -11.34
C ALA A 446 4.74 -9.67 -10.59
N VAL A 447 5.47 -10.74 -10.88
CA VAL A 447 5.25 -12.10 -10.35
C VAL A 447 6.51 -12.67 -9.68
N LYS A 448 6.34 -13.66 -8.80
CA LYS A 448 7.45 -14.35 -8.11
C LYS A 448 8.03 -15.52 -8.93
N ASN A 449 7.17 -16.27 -9.61
CA ASN A 449 7.49 -17.52 -10.30
C ASN A 449 7.30 -17.37 -11.83
N GLY A 450 7.83 -18.32 -12.59
CA GLY A 450 7.81 -18.30 -14.06
C GLY A 450 9.00 -17.55 -14.67
N LEU A 451 9.08 -17.51 -16.00
CA LEU A 451 10.20 -16.92 -16.76
C LEU A 451 10.47 -15.46 -16.37
N PHE A 452 9.39 -14.68 -16.19
CA PHE A 452 9.45 -13.26 -15.85
C PHE A 452 9.40 -13.00 -14.33
N GLY A 453 9.47 -14.05 -13.51
CA GLY A 453 9.36 -13.97 -12.07
C GLY A 453 10.69 -13.73 -11.38
N THR A 454 10.66 -13.13 -10.19
CA THR A 454 11.87 -12.79 -9.42
C THR A 454 12.82 -13.98 -9.24
N LYS A 455 12.29 -15.20 -8.99
CA LYS A 455 13.13 -16.38 -8.79
C LYS A 455 13.98 -16.70 -10.03
N LYS A 456 13.36 -16.73 -11.22
CA LYS A 456 14.04 -17.08 -12.47
C LYS A 456 14.97 -15.94 -12.92
N ILE A 457 14.53 -14.69 -12.82
CA ILE A 457 15.34 -13.53 -13.19
C ILE A 457 16.60 -13.42 -12.31
N ASN A 458 16.48 -13.58 -10.99
CA ASN A 458 17.66 -13.59 -10.10
C ASN A 458 18.66 -14.69 -10.47
N SER A 459 18.17 -15.91 -10.69
CA SER A 459 19.00 -17.06 -11.06
C SER A 459 19.71 -16.85 -12.41
N ILE A 460 19.01 -16.31 -13.42
CA ILE A 460 19.62 -16.00 -14.72
C ILE A 460 20.68 -14.92 -14.57
N ILE A 461 20.40 -13.83 -13.87
CA ILE A 461 21.36 -12.73 -13.69
C ILE A 461 22.63 -13.23 -13.01
N GLU A 462 22.49 -13.98 -11.92
CA GLU A 462 23.62 -14.55 -11.18
C GLU A 462 24.47 -15.46 -12.08
N ARG A 463 23.83 -16.36 -12.83
CA ARG A 463 24.51 -17.27 -13.78
C ARG A 463 25.24 -16.51 -14.89
N GLU A 464 24.60 -15.51 -15.50
CA GLU A 464 25.22 -14.72 -16.59
C GLU A 464 26.41 -13.88 -16.10
N LEU A 465 26.33 -13.35 -14.88
CA LEU A 465 27.44 -12.60 -14.28
C LEU A 465 28.64 -13.51 -13.95
N ILE A 466 28.38 -14.76 -13.55
CA ILE A 466 29.40 -15.80 -13.36
C ILE A 466 30.03 -16.19 -14.70
N ASN A 467 29.21 -16.54 -15.70
CA ASN A 467 29.69 -16.97 -17.02
C ASN A 467 30.56 -15.91 -17.73
N LYS A 468 30.28 -14.63 -17.48
CA LYS A 468 31.06 -13.51 -18.01
C LYS A 468 32.26 -13.10 -17.13
N ASN A 469 32.60 -13.90 -16.12
CA ASN A 469 33.68 -13.65 -15.16
C ASN A 469 33.58 -12.28 -14.47
N ILE A 470 32.38 -11.72 -14.33
CA ILE A 470 32.15 -10.47 -13.58
C ILE A 470 32.12 -10.78 -12.07
N ILE A 471 31.53 -11.92 -11.70
CA ILE A 471 31.64 -12.51 -10.37
C ILE A 471 32.73 -13.59 -10.46
N GLN A 472 33.74 -13.50 -9.61
CA GLN A 472 34.84 -14.47 -9.61
C GLN A 472 34.41 -15.79 -8.93
N ASN A 473 34.48 -16.90 -9.67
CA ASN A 473 34.10 -18.24 -9.18
C ASN A 473 34.92 -18.73 -7.98
N LYS A 474 36.20 -18.30 -7.86
CA LYS A 474 37.11 -18.74 -6.78
C LYS A 474 36.63 -18.35 -5.36
N LEU A 475 35.64 -17.45 -5.24
CA LEU A 475 35.09 -16.98 -3.96
C LEU A 475 33.72 -17.59 -3.61
N LEU A 476 33.22 -18.55 -4.39
CA LEU A 476 31.96 -19.26 -4.12
C LEU A 476 32.09 -20.29 -2.98
N LYS A 477 32.44 -19.84 -1.77
CA LYS A 477 32.27 -20.68 -0.58
C LYS A 477 30.79 -20.67 -0.18
N ASN A 478 30.17 -21.85 -0.07
CA ASN A 478 28.78 -22.03 0.38
C ASN A 478 27.74 -21.17 -0.36
N ASN A 479 27.85 -21.04 -1.69
CA ASN A 479 26.97 -20.25 -2.55
C ASN A 479 26.96 -18.72 -2.27
N TRP A 480 27.98 -18.17 -1.58
CA TRP A 480 28.14 -16.73 -1.38
C TRP A 480 29.29 -16.17 -2.20
N TYR A 481 29.18 -14.90 -2.59
CA TYR A 481 30.26 -14.14 -3.25
C TYR A 481 30.16 -12.67 -2.82
N ILE A 482 31.25 -11.92 -3.01
CA ILE A 482 31.32 -10.48 -2.71
C ILE A 482 30.39 -9.70 -3.63
N GLY A 483 29.60 -8.78 -3.08
CA GLY A 483 28.70 -7.90 -3.83
C GLY A 483 27.32 -8.48 -4.11
N ARG A 484 27.02 -9.68 -3.62
CA ARG A 484 25.71 -10.31 -3.71
C ARG A 484 24.65 -9.48 -2.98
N PRO A 485 23.59 -9.03 -3.68
CA PRO A 485 22.49 -8.34 -3.03
C PRO A 485 21.47 -9.33 -2.50
N ILE A 486 21.08 -9.16 -1.23
CA ILE A 486 20.00 -9.90 -0.59
C ILE A 486 18.89 -8.96 -0.12
N ILE A 487 17.69 -9.50 0.07
CA ILE A 487 16.55 -8.80 0.65
C ILE A 487 15.99 -9.63 1.80
N ILE A 488 15.88 -9.01 2.97
CA ILE A 488 15.27 -9.64 4.15
C ILE A 488 13.78 -9.87 3.89
N THR A 489 13.27 -11.02 4.32
CA THR A 489 11.86 -11.42 4.10
C THR A 489 11.02 -11.48 5.36
N LYS A 490 11.65 -11.39 6.53
CA LYS A 490 10.99 -11.39 7.83
C LYS A 490 11.69 -10.39 8.74
N ASN A 491 10.91 -9.61 9.49
CA ASN A 491 11.48 -8.65 10.45
C ASN A 491 12.28 -9.41 11.53
N ASN A 492 13.39 -8.80 11.96
CA ASN A 492 14.19 -9.23 13.09
C ASN A 492 14.50 -7.98 13.93
N ASP A 493 13.81 -7.86 15.07
CA ASP A 493 13.92 -6.69 15.93
C ASP A 493 15.27 -6.62 16.65
N PHE A 494 15.87 -7.76 17.01
CA PHE A 494 17.19 -7.81 17.65
C PHE A 494 18.27 -7.18 16.76
N LEU A 495 18.21 -7.48 15.46
CA LEU A 495 19.12 -6.91 14.48
C LEU A 495 18.65 -5.58 13.91
N ASN A 496 17.48 -5.03 14.28
CA ASN A 496 16.87 -3.87 13.64
C ASN A 496 16.77 -3.99 12.10
N LEU A 497 16.59 -5.22 11.58
CA LEU A 497 16.43 -5.50 10.16
C LEU A 497 14.97 -5.79 9.83
N PHE A 498 14.44 -5.14 8.79
CA PHE A 498 13.03 -5.25 8.43
C PHE A 498 12.84 -5.95 7.09
N ASN A 499 11.67 -6.58 6.92
CA ASN A 499 11.24 -7.17 5.66
C ASN A 499 11.30 -6.11 4.56
N GLY A 500 12.06 -6.42 3.53
CA GLY A 500 12.33 -5.54 2.41
C GLY A 500 13.73 -4.94 2.43
N ASP A 501 14.44 -4.89 3.57
CA ASP A 501 15.77 -4.30 3.66
C ASP A 501 16.77 -5.03 2.78
N ILE A 502 17.55 -4.24 2.05
CA ILE A 502 18.53 -4.74 1.08
C ILE A 502 19.90 -4.70 1.73
N GLY A 503 20.55 -5.86 1.77
CA GLY A 503 21.92 -6.02 2.22
C GLY A 503 22.83 -6.40 1.07
N ILE A 504 24.10 -6.02 1.17
CA ILE A 504 25.13 -6.39 0.19
C ILE A 504 26.26 -7.13 0.91
N SER A 505 26.62 -8.29 0.39
CA SER A 505 27.75 -9.07 0.92
C SER A 505 29.08 -8.40 0.60
N TYR A 506 30.03 -8.54 1.52
CA TYR A 506 31.40 -8.05 1.37
C TYR A 506 32.36 -8.98 2.10
N TRP A 507 33.65 -8.86 1.78
CA TRP A 507 34.71 -9.57 2.48
C TRP A 507 35.18 -8.79 3.69
N ASP A 508 35.13 -9.40 4.87
CA ASP A 508 35.64 -8.83 6.11
C ASP A 508 37.09 -9.31 6.31
N GLU A 509 38.05 -8.39 6.19
CA GLU A 509 39.49 -8.73 6.28
C GLU A 509 39.90 -9.18 7.68
N TYR A 510 39.25 -8.65 8.73
CA TYR A 510 39.58 -8.99 10.11
C TYR A 510 39.17 -10.42 10.46
N GLU A 511 37.92 -10.80 10.15
CA GLU A 511 37.40 -12.13 10.43
C GLU A 511 37.60 -13.13 9.28
N LYS A 512 38.27 -12.72 8.20
CA LYS A 512 38.54 -13.51 6.97
C LYS A 512 37.29 -14.26 6.47
N LYS A 513 36.13 -13.61 6.49
CA LYS A 513 34.84 -14.21 6.08
C LYS A 513 33.91 -13.22 5.42
N ILE A 514 32.92 -13.75 4.69
CA ILE A 514 31.90 -12.91 4.06
C ILE A 514 30.85 -12.51 5.10
N LYS A 515 30.53 -11.21 5.14
CA LYS A 515 29.43 -10.64 5.93
C LYS A 515 28.53 -9.80 5.04
N VAL A 516 27.39 -9.34 5.56
CA VAL A 516 26.43 -8.51 4.82
C VAL A 516 26.24 -7.16 5.50
N ASN A 517 26.32 -6.09 4.72
CA ASN A 517 26.06 -4.73 5.19
C ASN A 517 24.67 -4.27 4.81
N PHE A 518 24.01 -3.62 5.76
CA PHE A 518 22.71 -2.96 5.60
C PHE A 518 22.86 -1.47 5.91
N LEU A 519 22.08 -0.63 5.21
CA LEU A 519 22.01 0.80 5.50
C LEU A 519 20.85 1.06 6.47
N LEU A 520 21.17 1.61 7.65
CA LEU A 520 20.20 1.99 8.66
C LEU A 520 19.64 3.40 8.42
N ALA A 521 18.54 3.74 9.11
CA ALA A 521 17.82 5.02 8.97
C ALA A 521 18.64 6.26 9.33
N ASN A 522 19.60 6.10 10.23
CA ASN A 522 20.57 7.11 10.66
C ASN A 522 21.77 7.22 9.70
N ASP A 523 21.69 6.59 8.53
CA ASP A 523 22.73 6.60 7.51
C ASP A 523 24.04 5.93 7.95
N THR A 524 23.97 5.05 8.96
CA THR A 524 25.07 4.17 9.39
C THR A 524 24.93 2.79 8.74
N CYS A 525 26.05 2.08 8.62
CA CYS A 525 26.04 0.70 8.14
C CYS A 525 25.98 -0.25 9.32
N GLN A 526 25.08 -1.24 9.24
CA GLN A 526 25.08 -2.38 10.14
C GLN A 526 25.62 -3.60 9.41
N THR A 527 26.59 -4.25 10.01
CA THR A 527 27.20 -5.47 9.49
C THR A 527 26.61 -6.67 10.23
N VAL A 528 26.22 -7.71 9.49
CA VAL A 528 25.69 -8.97 10.04
C VAL A 528 26.40 -10.15 9.39
N SER A 529 26.83 -11.11 10.21
CA SER A 529 27.40 -12.38 9.75
C SER A 529 26.35 -13.24 9.04
N ILE A 530 26.77 -14.04 8.05
CA ILE A 530 25.85 -14.87 7.26
C ILE A 530 24.99 -15.80 8.13
N GLU A 531 25.60 -16.40 9.16
CA GLU A 531 24.95 -17.31 10.12
C GLU A 531 23.82 -16.64 10.91
N ASN A 532 23.91 -15.33 11.14
CA ASN A 532 22.94 -14.56 11.92
C ASN A 532 21.88 -13.88 11.05
N LEU A 533 21.94 -14.05 9.72
CA LEU A 533 20.98 -13.41 8.83
C LEU A 533 19.58 -14.01 9.05
N PRO A 534 18.54 -13.16 9.22
CA PRO A 534 17.17 -13.64 9.16
C PRO A 534 16.85 -14.13 7.76
N THR A 535 15.69 -14.78 7.58
CA THR A 535 15.28 -15.32 6.28
C THR A 535 15.39 -14.28 5.17
N TYR A 536 16.07 -14.63 4.08
CA TYR A 536 16.39 -13.71 2.98
C TYR A 536 16.20 -14.34 1.60
N ASN A 537 16.18 -13.50 0.57
CA ASN A 537 16.22 -13.90 -0.84
C ASN A 537 17.25 -13.04 -1.59
N ILE A 538 17.68 -13.49 -2.78
CA ILE A 538 18.49 -12.66 -3.69
C ILE A 538 17.67 -11.45 -4.19
N ALA A 539 18.34 -10.31 -4.39
CA ALA A 539 17.67 -9.01 -4.62
C ALA A 539 18.03 -8.28 -5.91
N TYR A 540 18.67 -8.92 -6.92
CA TYR A 540 18.81 -8.30 -8.26
C TYR A 540 17.44 -7.93 -8.85
N ALA A 541 16.44 -8.77 -8.63
CA ALA A 541 15.05 -8.56 -8.97
C ALA A 541 14.15 -8.79 -7.75
N ILE A 542 13.30 -7.81 -7.48
CA ILE A 542 12.29 -7.86 -6.41
C ILE A 542 10.90 -7.74 -7.00
N THR A 543 9.88 -8.16 -6.28
CA THR A 543 8.49 -7.94 -6.72
C THR A 543 8.10 -6.48 -6.55
N VAL A 544 7.20 -5.94 -7.38
CA VAL A 544 6.66 -4.57 -7.21
C VAL A 544 6.13 -4.32 -5.78
N HIS A 545 5.47 -5.31 -5.17
CA HIS A 545 5.00 -5.24 -3.79
C HIS A 545 6.14 -4.99 -2.78
N LYS A 546 7.27 -5.70 -2.91
CA LYS A 546 8.46 -5.50 -2.07
C LYS A 546 9.20 -4.19 -2.34
N ALA A 547 8.93 -3.54 -3.47
CA ALA A 547 9.47 -2.23 -3.79
C ALA A 547 8.64 -1.08 -3.18
N GLN A 548 7.47 -1.36 -2.58
CA GLN A 548 6.68 -0.35 -1.87
C GLN A 548 7.49 0.27 -0.73
N GLY A 549 7.26 1.57 -0.48
CA GLY A 549 8.08 2.34 0.46
C GLY A 549 9.56 2.51 0.06
N SER A 550 10.01 1.94 -1.07
CA SER A 550 11.35 2.14 -1.64
C SER A 550 11.32 3.12 -2.82
N GLU A 551 12.47 3.68 -3.19
CA GLU A 551 12.63 4.56 -4.36
C GLU A 551 14.04 4.32 -4.90
N PHE A 552 14.17 4.26 -6.23
CA PHE A 552 15.43 3.96 -6.91
C PHE A 552 15.71 5.02 -7.96
N LYS A 553 16.99 5.25 -8.31
CA LYS A 553 17.34 6.21 -9.35
C LYS A 553 16.75 5.76 -10.69
N ASN A 554 17.11 4.57 -11.13
CA ASN A 554 16.61 3.92 -12.34
C ASN A 554 15.89 2.61 -11.97
N THR A 555 14.86 2.24 -12.72
CA THR A 555 14.15 0.97 -12.50
C THR A 555 13.82 0.26 -13.80
N ALA A 556 13.74 -1.07 -13.74
CA ALA A 556 13.21 -1.91 -14.81
C ALA A 556 11.92 -2.61 -14.34
N LEU A 557 10.79 -2.40 -15.02
CA LEU A 557 9.54 -3.14 -14.78
C LEU A 557 9.41 -4.29 -15.77
N ILE A 558 9.20 -5.50 -15.26
CA ILE A 558 8.96 -6.71 -16.06
C ILE A 558 7.52 -7.21 -15.84
N LEU A 559 6.76 -7.30 -16.92
CA LEU A 559 5.46 -7.97 -16.93
C LEU A 559 5.57 -9.38 -17.56
N PRO A 560 4.79 -10.37 -17.07
CA PRO A 560 4.79 -11.71 -17.65
C PRO A 560 4.14 -11.73 -19.03
N ASN A 561 4.42 -12.77 -19.81
CA ASN A 561 3.80 -13.03 -21.11
C ASN A 561 2.39 -13.66 -21.04
N LYS A 562 1.85 -13.88 -19.84
CA LYS A 562 0.47 -14.32 -19.64
C LYS A 562 -0.24 -13.43 -18.62
N PHE A 563 -1.47 -13.06 -18.92
CA PHE A 563 -2.28 -12.26 -18.00
C PHE A 563 -2.63 -13.06 -16.73
N SER A 564 -2.56 -12.41 -15.58
CA SER A 564 -2.99 -12.98 -14.29
C SER A 564 -3.69 -11.91 -13.46
N PHE A 565 -4.48 -12.31 -12.47
CA PHE A 565 -5.23 -11.37 -11.62
C PHE A 565 -4.36 -10.45 -10.75
N VAL A 566 -3.07 -10.77 -10.60
CA VAL A 566 -2.09 -9.89 -9.94
C VAL A 566 -1.81 -8.65 -10.80
N LEU A 567 -1.97 -8.75 -12.13
CA LEU A 567 -1.76 -7.66 -13.05
C LEU A 567 -2.93 -6.68 -13.00
N THR A 568 -2.64 -5.51 -12.48
CA THR A 568 -3.60 -4.42 -12.28
C THR A 568 -2.94 -3.08 -12.61
N LYS A 569 -3.77 -2.09 -12.89
CA LYS A 569 -3.32 -0.72 -13.15
C LYS A 569 -2.50 -0.15 -11.99
N GLU A 570 -2.92 -0.42 -10.76
CA GLU A 570 -2.24 0.00 -9.53
C GLU A 570 -0.81 -0.60 -9.42
N LEU A 571 -0.60 -1.83 -9.92
CA LEU A 571 0.73 -2.45 -9.98
C LEU A 571 1.66 -1.69 -10.90
N ILE A 572 1.22 -1.37 -12.12
CA ILE A 572 2.04 -0.61 -13.08
C ILE A 572 2.29 0.80 -12.53
N TYR A 573 1.25 1.47 -12.01
CA TYR A 573 1.38 2.80 -11.42
C TYR A 573 2.40 2.84 -10.28
N THR A 574 2.34 1.85 -9.38
CA THR A 574 3.28 1.75 -8.26
C THR A 574 4.70 1.58 -8.77
N ALA A 575 4.91 0.67 -9.73
CA ALA A 575 6.22 0.43 -10.35
C ALA A 575 6.79 1.70 -11.02
N VAL A 576 5.98 2.41 -11.82
CA VAL A 576 6.39 3.65 -12.50
C VAL A 576 6.84 4.70 -11.50
N THR A 577 6.10 4.88 -10.41
CA THR A 577 6.40 5.89 -9.39
C THR A 577 7.54 5.52 -8.43
N ARG A 578 8.12 4.32 -8.54
CA ARG A 578 9.35 3.96 -7.80
C ARG A 578 10.60 4.61 -8.39
N SER A 579 10.61 4.91 -9.70
CA SER A 579 11.77 5.48 -10.38
C SER A 579 11.93 6.99 -10.15
N LYS A 580 13.13 7.47 -9.75
CA LYS A 580 13.42 8.91 -9.61
C LYS A 580 13.80 9.55 -10.94
N SER A 581 14.51 8.84 -11.82
CA SER A 581 15.08 9.44 -13.04
C SER A 581 14.78 8.69 -14.33
N LYS A 582 14.83 7.35 -14.37
CA LYS A 582 14.57 6.59 -15.61
C LYS A 582 13.82 5.30 -15.35
N ILE A 583 12.86 4.97 -16.20
CA ILE A 583 12.19 3.67 -16.16
C ILE A 583 12.30 2.93 -17.49
N SER A 584 12.70 1.67 -17.43
CA SER A 584 12.61 0.73 -18.53
C SER A 584 11.44 -0.22 -18.30
N ILE A 585 10.57 -0.41 -19.28
CA ILE A 585 9.40 -1.30 -19.20
C ILE A 585 9.53 -2.39 -20.25
N TYR A 586 9.44 -3.64 -19.80
CA TYR A 586 9.54 -4.84 -20.62
C TYR A 586 8.23 -5.62 -20.50
N SER A 587 7.46 -5.64 -21.58
CA SER A 587 6.14 -6.26 -21.62
C SER A 587 5.72 -6.57 -23.05
N ASN A 588 4.80 -7.51 -23.23
CA ASN A 588 3.97 -7.52 -24.42
C ASN A 588 2.95 -6.36 -24.33
N ILE A 589 2.75 -5.61 -25.41
CA ILE A 589 1.83 -4.46 -25.43
C ILE A 589 0.38 -4.85 -25.10
N SER A 590 -0.09 -6.00 -25.60
CA SER A 590 -1.45 -6.49 -25.34
C SER A 590 -1.68 -6.77 -23.85
N ILE A 591 -0.66 -7.31 -23.17
CA ILE A 591 -0.71 -7.58 -21.73
C ILE A 591 -0.65 -6.28 -20.95
N PHE A 592 0.18 -5.32 -21.39
CA PHE A 592 0.29 -4.01 -20.77
C PHE A 592 -1.05 -3.27 -20.82
N GLN A 593 -1.68 -3.17 -21.99
CA GLN A 593 -3.01 -2.57 -22.17
C GLN A 593 -4.08 -3.27 -21.30
N LYS A 594 -4.13 -4.61 -21.36
CA LYS A 594 -5.07 -5.40 -20.55
C LYS A 594 -4.85 -5.20 -19.05
N THR A 595 -3.60 -5.01 -18.63
CA THR A 595 -3.24 -4.71 -17.25
C THR A 595 -3.73 -3.33 -16.82
N ILE A 596 -3.63 -2.32 -17.68
CA ILE A 596 -4.16 -0.97 -17.41
C ILE A 596 -5.69 -0.98 -17.28
N GLN A 597 -6.37 -1.76 -18.11
CA GLN A 597 -7.83 -1.92 -18.05
C GLN A 597 -8.28 -2.75 -16.85
N SER A 598 -7.40 -3.60 -16.31
CA SER A 598 -7.64 -4.42 -15.12
C SER A 598 -7.60 -3.57 -13.86
N LYS A 599 -8.72 -3.54 -13.12
CA LYS A 599 -8.84 -2.85 -11.83
C LYS A 599 -9.06 -3.85 -10.71
N ILE A 600 -8.44 -3.57 -9.56
CA ILE A 600 -8.80 -4.22 -8.30
C ILE A 600 -10.23 -3.79 -7.94
N LYS A 601 -11.21 -4.67 -8.21
CA LYS A 601 -12.58 -4.54 -7.70
C LYS A 601 -12.68 -5.35 -6.41
N ARG A 602 -12.42 -4.70 -5.28
CA ARG A 602 -12.75 -5.23 -3.95
C ARG A 602 -14.08 -4.63 -3.51
N TYR A 603 -15.02 -5.49 -3.12
CA TYR A 603 -16.34 -5.08 -2.65
C TYR A 603 -16.30 -4.77 -1.14
N SER A 604 -16.93 -3.64 -0.78
CA SER A 604 -17.14 -3.16 0.58
C SER A 604 -18.42 -2.31 0.60
N ASN A 605 -19.06 -2.16 1.77
CA ASN A 605 -20.14 -1.18 1.94
C ASN A 605 -19.70 0.07 2.70
N ILE A 606 -18.42 0.23 3.06
CA ILE A 606 -17.88 1.43 3.76
C ILE A 606 -18.42 2.72 3.15
N LYS A 607 -18.31 2.89 1.82
CA LYS A 607 -18.81 4.08 1.11
C LYS A 607 -20.31 4.28 1.29
N LYS A 608 -21.10 3.22 1.06
CA LYS A 608 -22.56 3.30 1.16
C LYS A 608 -23.00 3.61 2.58
N LYS A 609 -22.38 3.00 3.59
CA LYS A 609 -22.71 3.24 4.99
C LYS A 609 -22.40 4.68 5.41
N ILE A 610 -21.24 5.21 5.03
CA ILE A 610 -20.89 6.62 5.28
C ILE A 610 -21.86 7.57 4.57
N MET A 611 -22.27 7.26 3.32
CA MET A 611 -23.24 8.08 2.58
C MET A 611 -24.66 8.00 3.16
N ASN A 612 -25.09 6.82 3.61
CA ASN A 612 -26.42 6.64 4.17
C ASN A 612 -26.55 7.26 5.57
N TYR A 613 -25.43 7.54 6.23
CA TYR A 613 -25.43 8.29 7.48
C TYR A 613 -25.73 9.77 7.22
N LYS A 614 -27.02 10.06 7.07
CA LYS A 614 -27.55 11.41 7.29
C LYS A 614 -27.52 11.62 8.80
N LYS A 615 -26.73 12.59 9.29
CA LYS A 615 -26.95 13.12 10.63
C LYS A 615 -28.40 13.63 10.65
N TYR A 616 -29.32 12.86 11.24
CA TYR A 616 -30.43 13.46 11.93
C TYR A 616 -29.81 14.15 13.17
N ASN A 617 -30.13 15.42 13.33
CA ASN A 617 -29.91 16.26 14.51
C ASN A 617 -28.46 16.72 14.77
N TYR A 618 -28.15 17.94 14.31
CA TYR A 618 -27.79 19.02 15.24
C TYR A 618 -28.75 20.17 14.97
#